data_AF-A0A0D2AQB4-F1
#
_entry.id   AF-A0A0D2AQB4-F1
#
_cell.length_a   1.000
_cell.length_b   1.000
_cell.length_c   1.000
_cell.angle_alpha   90.00
_cell.angle_beta   90.00
_cell.angle_gamma   90.00
#
_symmetry.space_group_name_H-M   'P 1'
#
loop_
_entity.id
_entity.type
_entity.pdbx_description
1 polymer ?
#
loop_
_entity_poly.entity_id
_entity_poly.type
_entity_poly.pdbx_seq_one_letter_code
_entity_poly.pdbx_strand_id
1 'polypeptide(L)'
;MSLAAAKYRFVTRQQYVESSIHLFRALLRECTYLPDPASQVYFKQYIKHRFKNAARRGNPLLRRAVYGDEAFAKDAKVKLEQALRKGYKGLSQLIRANEGEIKPLMRILRYTYGRDGPRRYEMLRTLLVPDVVGAPRTQTRDITTVPVPDALEPPKSVTGDTIVYTISDRYSKLKAIVQSQLESDIASERTKLSKRIAIPATNSWGRPMPRKRVKNMIKKQYTKLIDAILTPLQEHQWLHLQGLATGKIPWEGCKPRRRAPDGRPLALTSSDLEKLVHISDDFGEHFYLDSFSNCNPAASKKEKILALAGDERNRGYWAADDAWLDDKNAVDSAFETVLEDELRVQTLNKNIKGKDRGHRITPRLMRRLWMRVFKECPMLKPDKEAGSNHWKVFWGGPESNVDTIPHELFVLKEPKENQNIQVG
;
A
#
# COMPACT_ATOMS: atom_id res chain seq x y z
N MET A 1 34.78 -26.85 15.04
CA MET A 1 34.47 -25.43 14.75
C MET A 1 35.32 -24.56 15.66
N SER A 2 36.05 -23.57 15.13
CA SER A 2 36.81 -22.66 16.01
C SER A 2 35.87 -21.76 16.81
N LEU A 3 36.22 -21.49 18.06
CA LEU A 3 35.50 -20.57 18.96
C LEU A 3 35.28 -19.18 18.33
N ALA A 4 36.19 -18.75 17.44
CA ALA A 4 36.10 -17.50 16.70
C ALA A 4 34.95 -17.50 15.67
N ALA A 5 34.75 -18.59 14.93
CA ALA A 5 33.64 -18.71 13.97
C ALA A 5 32.27 -18.73 14.68
N ALA A 6 32.19 -19.34 15.87
CA ALA A 6 30.99 -19.31 16.70
C ALA A 6 30.71 -17.88 17.20
N LYS A 7 31.71 -17.19 17.77
CA LYS A 7 31.57 -15.79 18.24
C LYS A 7 31.13 -14.83 17.12
N TYR A 8 31.72 -14.94 15.93
CA TYR A 8 31.34 -14.10 14.78
C TYR A 8 29.89 -14.34 14.31
N ARG A 9 29.42 -15.60 14.34
CA ARG A 9 28.01 -15.94 14.02
C ARG A 9 27.02 -15.41 15.06
N PHE A 10 27.42 -15.31 16.33
CA PHE A 10 26.59 -14.72 17.39
C PHE A 10 26.46 -13.19 17.25
N VAL A 11 27.57 -12.49 17.00
CA VAL A 11 27.59 -11.02 16.85
C VAL A 11 26.74 -10.58 15.65
N THR A 12 26.90 -11.23 14.50
CA THR A 12 26.11 -10.92 13.30
C THR A 12 24.62 -11.18 13.51
N ARG A 13 24.25 -12.25 14.23
CA ARG A 13 22.85 -12.54 14.58
C ARG A 13 22.24 -11.44 15.46
N GLN A 14 22.96 -10.96 16.47
CA GLN A 14 22.49 -9.87 17.34
C GLN A 14 22.24 -8.58 16.55
N GLN A 15 23.18 -8.19 15.67
CA GLN A 15 23.04 -7.00 14.82
C GLN A 15 21.78 -7.03 13.95
N TYR A 16 21.46 -8.16 13.32
CA TYR A 16 20.25 -8.28 12.51
C TYR A 16 18.97 -8.23 13.34
N VAL A 17 18.99 -8.80 14.55
CA VAL A 17 17.84 -8.76 15.46
C VAL A 17 17.60 -7.31 15.91
N GLU A 18 18.64 -6.61 16.35
CA GLU A 18 18.56 -5.19 16.74
C GLU A 18 18.05 -4.33 15.59
N SER A 19 18.68 -4.43 14.42
CA SER A 19 18.27 -3.73 13.20
C SER A 19 16.79 -3.99 12.86
N SER A 20 16.33 -5.23 13.01
CA SER A 20 14.93 -5.58 12.74
C SER A 20 13.96 -4.99 13.78
N ILE A 21 14.37 -4.88 15.05
CA ILE A 21 13.58 -4.27 16.12
C ILE A 21 13.49 -2.76 15.92
N HIS A 22 14.61 -2.09 15.61
CA HIS A 22 14.64 -0.67 15.30
C HIS A 22 13.76 -0.36 14.09
N LEU A 23 13.90 -1.12 13.01
CA LEU A 23 13.06 -0.99 11.82
C LEU A 23 11.57 -1.22 12.12
N PHE A 24 11.24 -2.24 12.92
CA PHE A 24 9.86 -2.50 13.33
C PHE A 24 9.26 -1.33 14.13
N ARG A 25 10.02 -0.79 15.09
CA ARG A 25 9.61 0.38 15.89
C ARG A 25 9.46 1.62 15.00
N ALA A 26 10.41 1.88 14.10
CA ALA A 26 10.35 3.00 13.17
C ALA A 26 9.11 2.91 12.28
N LEU A 27 8.85 1.74 11.69
CA LEU A 27 7.64 1.51 10.88
C LEU A 27 6.35 1.76 11.68
N LEU A 28 6.25 1.24 12.90
CA LEU A 28 5.06 1.45 13.74
C LEU A 28 4.89 2.92 14.13
N ARG A 29 5.97 3.65 14.37
CA ARG A 29 5.94 5.10 14.63
C ARG A 29 5.46 5.86 13.39
N GLU A 30 6.02 5.60 12.21
CA GLU A 30 5.58 6.26 10.98
C GLU A 30 4.12 5.97 10.63
N CYS A 31 3.61 4.77 10.96
CA CYS A 31 2.18 4.47 10.80
C CYS A 31 1.27 5.27 11.72
N THR A 32 1.76 5.85 12.82
CA THR A 32 0.93 6.71 13.68
C THR A 32 0.72 8.10 13.10
N TYR A 33 1.59 8.55 12.19
CA TYR A 33 1.53 9.87 11.57
C TYR A 33 0.71 9.91 10.27
N LEU A 34 0.24 8.76 9.78
CA LEU A 34 -0.56 8.69 8.56
C LEU A 34 -1.84 9.54 8.69
N PRO A 35 -2.23 10.27 7.64
CA PRO A 35 -3.36 11.21 7.70
C PRO A 35 -4.73 10.53 7.77
N ASP A 36 -4.82 9.25 7.41
CA ASP A 36 -6.06 8.49 7.35
C ASP A 36 -6.14 7.46 8.50
N PRO A 37 -7.19 7.48 9.35
CA PRO A 37 -7.27 6.62 10.53
C PRO A 37 -7.39 5.13 10.17
N ALA A 38 -8.15 4.79 9.12
CA ALA A 38 -8.24 3.42 8.61
C ALA A 38 -6.87 2.90 8.16
N SER A 39 -6.06 3.76 7.54
CA SER A 39 -4.69 3.47 7.15
C SER A 39 -3.78 3.21 8.34
N GLN A 40 -3.88 4.01 9.40
CA GLN A 40 -3.11 3.80 10.64
C GLN A 40 -3.36 2.40 11.21
N VAL A 41 -4.62 2.00 11.34
CA VAL A 41 -5.01 0.70 11.91
C VAL A 41 -4.53 -0.44 11.02
N TYR A 42 -4.81 -0.37 9.72
CA TYR A 42 -4.45 -1.42 8.76
C TYR A 42 -2.95 -1.65 8.69
N PHE A 43 -2.14 -0.59 8.53
CA PHE A 43 -0.69 -0.74 8.38
C PHE A 43 -0.03 -1.25 9.67
N LYS A 44 -0.50 -0.82 10.85
CA LYS A 44 -0.02 -1.37 12.13
C LYS A 44 -0.23 -2.88 12.20
N GLN A 45 -1.41 -3.38 11.82
CA GLN A 45 -1.70 -4.82 11.78
C GLN A 45 -0.89 -5.54 10.70
N TYR A 46 -0.80 -4.96 9.50
CA TYR A 46 -0.04 -5.50 8.37
C TYR A 46 1.45 -5.67 8.70
N ILE A 47 2.08 -4.66 9.31
CA ILE A 47 3.49 -4.70 9.72
C ILE A 47 3.68 -5.76 10.81
N LYS A 48 2.83 -5.78 11.85
CA LYS A 48 2.88 -6.83 12.89
C LYS A 48 2.80 -8.23 12.28
N HIS A 49 1.86 -8.46 11.38
CA HIS A 49 1.69 -9.76 10.72
C HIS A 49 2.92 -10.12 9.88
N ARG A 50 3.47 -9.17 9.12
CA ARG A 50 4.65 -9.39 8.28
C ARG A 50 5.89 -9.74 9.09
N PHE A 51 6.15 -9.04 10.19
CA PHE A 51 7.28 -9.33 11.08
C PHE A 51 7.09 -10.67 11.81
N LYS A 52 5.88 -10.99 12.28
CA LYS A 52 5.57 -12.31 12.86
C LYS A 52 5.80 -13.44 11.84
N ASN A 53 5.38 -13.27 10.59
CA ASN A 53 5.60 -14.25 9.54
C ASN A 53 7.08 -14.36 9.15
N ALA A 54 7.81 -13.25 9.11
CA ALA A 54 9.25 -13.25 8.87
C ALA A 54 10.00 -13.98 10.00
N ALA A 55 9.63 -13.76 11.26
CA ALA A 55 10.17 -14.50 12.40
C ALA A 55 9.86 -16.00 12.31
N ARG A 56 8.62 -16.37 11.99
CA ARG A 56 8.23 -17.78 11.81
C ARG A 56 9.03 -18.49 10.72
N ARG A 57 9.28 -17.82 9.58
CA ARG A 57 10.06 -18.39 8.47
C ARG A 57 11.58 -18.31 8.69
N GLY A 58 12.05 -17.29 9.40
CA GLY A 58 13.46 -17.01 9.63
C GLY A 58 14.06 -17.78 10.80
N ASN A 59 13.30 -18.04 11.87
CA ASN A 59 13.78 -18.74 13.06
C ASN A 59 14.31 -20.16 12.76
N PRO A 60 13.67 -20.98 11.90
CA PRO A 60 14.22 -22.28 11.51
C PRO A 60 15.51 -22.17 10.70
N LEU A 61 15.62 -21.16 9.81
CA LEU A 61 16.81 -20.92 8.99
C LEU A 61 18.00 -20.48 9.85
N LEU A 62 17.76 -19.58 10.80
CA LEU A 62 18.76 -19.13 11.76
C LEU A 62 19.18 -20.25 12.71
N ARG A 63 18.24 -21.09 13.17
CA ARG A 63 18.57 -22.28 13.98
C ARG A 63 19.43 -23.27 13.19
N ARG A 64 19.06 -23.59 11.96
CA ARG A 64 19.80 -24.57 11.13
C ARG A 64 21.19 -24.08 10.73
N ALA A 65 21.36 -22.78 10.52
CA ALA A 65 22.66 -22.15 10.31
C ALA A 65 23.61 -22.28 11.52
N VAL A 66 23.08 -22.38 12.74
CA VAL A 66 23.88 -22.62 13.95
C VAL A 66 24.41 -24.06 14.01
N TYR A 67 23.68 -25.03 13.43
CA TYR A 67 24.03 -26.46 13.45
C TYR A 67 25.00 -26.92 12.35
N GLY A 68 25.54 -26.02 11.53
CA GLY A 68 26.80 -26.29 10.82
C GLY A 68 26.78 -26.28 9.30
N ASP A 69 25.62 -26.17 8.65
CA ASP A 69 25.61 -26.09 7.19
C ASP A 69 25.91 -24.65 6.71
N GLU A 70 27.13 -24.40 6.26
CA GLU A 70 27.58 -23.06 5.83
C GLU A 70 26.81 -22.52 4.61
N ALA A 71 26.42 -23.40 3.69
CA ALA A 71 25.61 -23.02 2.52
C ALA A 71 24.23 -22.47 2.95
N PHE A 72 23.56 -23.13 3.90
CA PHE A 72 22.27 -22.68 4.43
C PHE A 72 22.39 -21.39 5.25
N ALA A 73 23.51 -21.20 5.95
CA ALA A 73 23.78 -19.95 6.68
C ALA A 73 23.91 -18.74 5.73
N LYS A 74 24.57 -18.91 4.58
CA LYS A 74 24.68 -17.87 3.53
C LYS A 74 23.31 -17.53 2.94
N ASP A 75 22.51 -18.54 2.59
CA ASP A 75 21.16 -18.33 2.06
C ASP A 75 20.22 -17.65 3.07
N ALA A 76 20.34 -17.99 4.35
CA ALA A 76 19.57 -17.37 5.42
C ALA A 76 19.92 -15.88 5.56
N LYS A 77 21.21 -15.54 5.52
CA LYS A 77 21.70 -14.15 5.56
C LYS A 77 21.13 -13.33 4.39
N VAL A 78 21.24 -13.84 3.15
CA VAL A 78 20.71 -13.16 1.95
C VAL A 78 19.20 -12.92 2.07
N LYS A 79 18.44 -13.92 2.53
CA LYS A 79 16.98 -13.77 2.73
C LYS A 79 16.63 -12.72 3.79
N LEU A 80 17.40 -12.64 4.87
CA LEU A 80 17.21 -11.64 5.92
C LEU A 80 17.54 -10.23 5.43
N GLU A 81 18.67 -10.06 4.73
CA GLU A 81 19.03 -8.78 4.12
C GLU A 81 17.98 -8.30 3.11
N GLN A 82 17.49 -9.21 2.25
CA GLN A 82 16.40 -8.90 1.34
C GLN A 82 15.11 -8.51 2.07
N ALA A 83 14.81 -9.13 3.21
CA ALA A 83 13.67 -8.77 4.04
C ALA A 83 13.83 -7.39 4.67
N LEU A 84 15.03 -7.07 5.20
CA LEU A 84 15.37 -5.76 5.74
C LEU A 84 15.30 -4.67 4.67
N ARG A 85 15.91 -4.88 3.50
CA ARG A 85 15.82 -3.95 2.36
C ARG A 85 14.37 -3.67 1.97
N LYS A 86 13.51 -4.71 1.93
CA LYS A 86 12.07 -4.53 1.67
C LYS A 86 11.36 -3.77 2.79
N GLY A 87 11.82 -3.89 4.03
CA GLY A 87 11.29 -3.15 5.18
C GLY A 87 11.69 -1.68 5.14
N TYR A 88 12.97 -1.37 4.91
CA TYR A 88 13.45 0.01 4.71
C TYR A 88 12.78 0.69 3.51
N LYS A 89 12.56 -0.03 2.41
CA LYS A 89 11.76 0.49 1.29
C LYS A 89 10.33 0.84 1.70
N GLY A 90 9.73 0.03 2.58
CA GLY A 90 8.41 0.33 3.15
C GLY A 90 8.44 1.53 4.09
N LEU A 91 9.51 1.68 4.88
CA LEU A 91 9.73 2.83 5.76
C LEU A 91 9.84 4.12 4.95
N SER A 92 10.70 4.15 3.93
CA SER A 92 10.84 5.29 3.01
C SER A 92 9.50 5.65 2.34
N GLN A 93 8.70 4.65 1.95
CA GLN A 93 7.37 4.92 1.38
C GLN A 93 6.42 5.57 2.39
N LEU A 94 6.46 5.17 3.67
CA LEU A 94 5.63 5.75 4.73
C LEU A 94 6.08 7.17 5.07
N ILE A 95 7.39 7.39 5.18
CA ILE A 95 8.00 8.71 5.42
C ILE A 95 7.57 9.69 4.33
N ARG A 96 7.78 9.34 3.05
CA ARG A 96 7.40 10.18 1.91
C ARG A 96 5.90 10.47 1.84
N ALA A 97 5.06 9.50 2.22
CA ALA A 97 3.63 9.72 2.29
C ALA A 97 3.24 10.68 3.42
N ASN A 98 3.90 10.60 4.58
CA ASN A 98 3.70 11.49 5.72
C ASN A 98 4.21 12.91 5.42
N GLU A 99 5.25 13.05 4.59
CA GLU A 99 5.74 14.33 4.05
C GLU A 99 4.80 14.92 2.99
N GLY A 100 3.83 14.14 2.51
CA GLY A 100 2.78 14.59 1.60
C GLY A 100 3.07 14.39 0.12
N GLU A 101 3.99 13.49 -0.25
CA GLU A 101 4.07 13.03 -1.63
C GLU A 101 2.75 12.32 -2.03
N ILE A 102 2.12 12.78 -3.13
CA ILE A 102 0.81 12.26 -3.55
C ILE A 102 0.88 10.79 -3.96
N LYS A 103 1.94 10.37 -4.69
CA LYS A 103 2.03 9.00 -5.23
C LYS A 103 2.17 7.95 -4.12
N PRO A 104 3.10 8.09 -3.15
CA PRO A 104 3.16 7.19 -1.99
C PRO A 104 1.88 7.21 -1.16
N LEU A 105 1.29 8.38 -0.92
CA LEU A 105 0.06 8.51 -0.13
C LEU A 105 -1.14 7.83 -0.81
N MET A 106 -1.33 8.04 -2.11
CA MET A 106 -2.35 7.35 -2.92
C MET A 106 -2.14 5.83 -2.85
N ARG A 107 -0.89 5.37 -2.95
CA ARG A 107 -0.57 3.94 -2.84
C ARG A 107 -0.93 3.37 -1.47
N ILE A 108 -0.68 4.10 -0.39
CA ILE A 108 -1.09 3.71 0.97
C ILE A 108 -2.62 3.57 1.05
N LEU A 109 -3.36 4.56 0.57
CA LEU A 109 -4.83 4.51 0.58
C LEU A 109 -5.34 3.31 -0.23
N ARG A 110 -4.80 3.06 -1.42
CA ARG A 110 -5.14 1.88 -2.23
C ARG A 110 -4.84 0.55 -1.55
N TYR A 111 -3.74 0.45 -0.80
CA TYR A 111 -3.45 -0.72 0.03
C TYR A 111 -4.50 -0.93 1.12
N THR A 112 -4.98 0.17 1.70
CA THR A 112 -5.90 0.13 2.85
C THR A 112 -7.32 -0.20 2.42
N TYR A 113 -7.79 0.34 1.30
CA TYR A 113 -9.11 0.02 0.74
C TYR A 113 -9.09 -1.17 -0.22
N GLY A 114 -8.01 -1.96 -0.21
CA GLY A 114 -7.93 -3.25 -0.90
C GLY A 114 -7.90 -3.16 -2.44
N ARG A 115 -7.48 -2.03 -3.02
CA ARG A 115 -7.18 -1.95 -4.47
C ARG A 115 -5.86 -2.66 -4.78
N ASP A 116 -4.92 -2.60 -3.84
CA ASP A 116 -3.60 -3.21 -3.92
C ASP A 116 -3.25 -4.04 -2.69
N GLY A 117 -2.20 -4.86 -2.83
CA GLY A 117 -1.60 -5.60 -1.72
C GLY A 117 -2.42 -6.82 -1.26
N PRO A 118 -2.16 -7.33 -0.04
CA PRO A 118 -2.77 -8.57 0.46
C PRO A 118 -4.27 -8.45 0.72
N ARG A 119 -4.74 -7.31 1.23
CA ARG A 119 -6.15 -7.06 1.54
C ARG A 119 -7.05 -7.19 0.33
N ARG A 120 -6.55 -6.80 -0.86
CA ARG A 120 -7.22 -7.08 -2.13
C ARG A 120 -7.55 -8.57 -2.28
N TYR A 121 -6.58 -9.45 -2.06
CA TYR A 121 -6.79 -10.89 -2.21
C TYR A 121 -7.70 -11.45 -1.11
N GLU A 122 -7.69 -10.87 0.09
CA GLU A 122 -8.65 -11.23 1.15
C GLU A 122 -10.09 -10.94 0.73
N MET A 123 -10.35 -9.75 0.16
CA MET A 123 -11.65 -9.39 -0.39
C MET A 123 -12.00 -10.19 -1.65
N LEU A 124 -11.00 -10.51 -2.48
CA LEU A 124 -11.21 -11.30 -3.68
C LEU A 124 -11.61 -12.75 -3.34
N ARG A 125 -11.08 -13.30 -2.25
CA ARG A 125 -11.45 -14.65 -1.80
C ARG A 125 -12.94 -14.78 -1.55
N THR A 126 -13.60 -13.75 -1.02
CA THR A 126 -15.06 -13.80 -0.75
C THR A 126 -15.89 -13.86 -2.04
N LEU A 127 -15.35 -13.37 -3.16
CA LEU A 127 -15.98 -13.47 -4.49
C LEU A 127 -15.77 -14.82 -5.16
N LEU A 128 -14.69 -15.51 -4.81
CA LEU A 128 -14.35 -16.82 -5.35
C LEU A 128 -14.99 -17.97 -4.56
N VAL A 129 -15.87 -17.66 -3.60
CA VAL A 129 -16.74 -18.65 -2.94
C VAL A 129 -18.02 -18.78 -3.77
N PRO A 130 -18.41 -20.00 -4.19
CA PRO A 130 -19.66 -20.21 -4.92
C PRO A 130 -20.88 -19.90 -4.02
N ASP A 131 -21.93 -19.32 -4.61
CA ASP A 131 -23.11 -18.84 -3.87
C ASP A 131 -24.08 -19.95 -3.45
N VAL A 132 -23.95 -21.16 -4.04
CA VAL A 132 -24.81 -22.32 -3.77
C VAL A 132 -23.93 -23.49 -3.31
N VAL A 133 -24.21 -24.02 -2.11
CA VAL A 133 -23.51 -25.19 -1.52
C VAL A 133 -23.94 -26.52 -2.21
N GLY A 134 -24.84 -26.47 -3.19
CA GLY A 134 -25.46 -27.63 -3.83
C GLY A 134 -24.97 -27.90 -5.25
N ALA A 135 -24.74 -29.19 -5.53
CA ALA A 135 -24.23 -29.83 -6.74
C ALA A 135 -22.72 -29.62 -7.00
N PRO A 136 -21.85 -30.58 -6.59
CA PRO A 136 -20.53 -30.66 -7.18
C PRO A 136 -20.69 -30.70 -8.70
N ARG A 137 -19.81 -30.01 -9.44
CA ARG A 137 -19.63 -30.37 -10.83
C ARG A 137 -19.31 -31.85 -10.82
N THR A 138 -20.21 -32.69 -11.31
CA THR A 138 -19.79 -33.91 -11.99
C THR A 138 -18.87 -33.35 -13.07
N GLN A 139 -17.56 -33.40 -12.83
CA GLN A 139 -16.60 -33.23 -13.91
C GLN A 139 -16.98 -34.38 -14.82
N THR A 140 -17.84 -34.14 -15.80
CA THR A 140 -18.01 -35.05 -16.92
C THR A 140 -16.60 -35.19 -17.43
N ARG A 141 -16.00 -36.35 -17.16
CA ARG A 141 -14.67 -36.74 -17.59
C ARG A 141 -14.73 -37.02 -19.09
N ASP A 142 -15.38 -36.14 -19.84
CA ASP A 142 -15.32 -36.18 -21.27
C ASP A 142 -13.89 -35.84 -21.60
N ILE A 143 -13.18 -36.84 -22.11
CA ILE A 143 -11.74 -36.83 -22.44
C ILE A 143 -11.41 -35.68 -23.43
N THR A 144 -12.41 -34.98 -23.94
CA THR A 144 -12.37 -33.85 -24.88
C THR A 144 -12.31 -32.47 -24.22
N THR A 145 -12.76 -32.28 -22.97
CA THR A 145 -12.81 -30.95 -22.35
C THR A 145 -11.48 -30.58 -21.67
N VAL A 146 -10.90 -29.44 -22.08
CA VAL A 146 -9.69 -28.89 -21.46
C VAL A 146 -9.97 -28.55 -19.99
N PRO A 147 -9.08 -28.85 -19.02
CA PRO A 147 -9.30 -28.47 -17.63
C PRO A 147 -9.38 -26.95 -17.47
N VAL A 148 -10.58 -26.44 -17.13
CA VAL A 148 -10.90 -25.02 -16.96
C VAL A 148 -10.99 -24.69 -15.46
N PRO A 149 -10.60 -23.47 -15.00
CA PRO A 149 -10.91 -23.01 -13.65
C PRO A 149 -12.39 -23.14 -13.29
N ASP A 150 -12.70 -23.48 -12.03
CA ASP A 150 -14.08 -23.74 -11.56
C ASP A 150 -15.06 -22.58 -11.76
N ALA A 151 -14.54 -21.35 -11.79
CA ALA A 151 -15.27 -20.11 -12.00
C ALA A 151 -15.78 -19.89 -13.43
N LEU A 152 -15.30 -20.67 -14.41
CA LEU A 152 -15.70 -20.56 -15.80
C LEU A 152 -16.54 -21.76 -16.25
N GLU A 153 -17.48 -21.52 -17.15
CA GLU A 153 -18.27 -22.57 -17.80
C GLU A 153 -17.53 -23.17 -19.00
N PRO A 154 -17.60 -24.51 -19.18
CA PRO A 154 -17.16 -25.09 -20.43
C PRO A 154 -18.02 -24.51 -21.56
N PRO A 155 -17.41 -24.22 -22.71
CA PRO A 155 -18.12 -23.63 -23.84
C PRO A 155 -19.19 -24.60 -24.31
N LYS A 156 -20.45 -24.15 -24.37
CA LYS A 156 -21.58 -24.97 -24.82
C LYS A 156 -21.57 -25.18 -26.34
N SER A 157 -20.93 -24.27 -27.10
CA SER A 157 -20.72 -24.39 -28.55
C SER A 157 -19.52 -23.54 -29.00
N VAL A 158 -18.94 -23.89 -30.16
CA VAL A 158 -17.93 -23.06 -30.84
C VAL A 158 -18.67 -22.02 -31.68
N THR A 159 -18.52 -20.74 -31.37
CA THR A 159 -19.14 -19.65 -32.12
C THR A 159 -18.21 -19.26 -33.27
N GLY A 160 -18.38 -19.92 -34.42
CA GLY A 160 -17.52 -19.71 -35.60
C GLY A 160 -16.06 -20.07 -35.33
N ASP A 161 -15.14 -19.13 -35.56
CA ASP A 161 -13.70 -19.31 -35.34
C ASP A 161 -13.25 -19.11 -33.88
N THR A 162 -14.17 -18.89 -32.94
CA THR A 162 -13.81 -18.64 -31.53
C THR A 162 -14.58 -19.47 -30.51
N ILE A 163 -13.86 -19.92 -29.50
CA ILE A 163 -14.37 -20.57 -28.30
C ILE A 163 -14.51 -19.50 -27.22
N VAL A 164 -15.75 -19.24 -26.81
CA VAL A 164 -16.08 -18.20 -25.82
C VAL A 164 -16.35 -18.85 -24.47
N TYR A 165 -15.60 -18.44 -23.46
CA TYR A 165 -15.81 -18.85 -22.07
C TYR A 165 -16.53 -17.75 -21.30
N THR A 166 -17.60 -18.12 -20.60
CA THR A 166 -18.38 -17.25 -19.71
C THR A 166 -18.08 -17.57 -18.24
N ILE A 167 -18.26 -16.57 -17.38
CA ILE A 167 -18.23 -16.76 -15.93
C ILE A 167 -19.45 -17.57 -15.53
N SER A 168 -19.27 -18.55 -14.65
CA SER A 168 -20.35 -19.43 -14.22
C SER A 168 -21.38 -18.71 -13.35
N ASP A 169 -22.65 -19.08 -13.51
CA ASP A 169 -23.77 -18.54 -12.72
C ASP A 169 -23.69 -18.91 -11.23
N ARG A 170 -22.82 -19.87 -10.87
CA ARG A 170 -22.51 -20.24 -9.48
C ARG A 170 -21.77 -19.15 -8.71
N TYR A 171 -21.12 -18.23 -9.42
CA TYR A 171 -20.37 -17.11 -8.85
C TYR A 171 -21.10 -15.81 -9.21
N SER A 172 -22.32 -15.65 -8.70
CA SER A 172 -23.18 -14.52 -9.06
C SER A 172 -22.58 -13.19 -8.60
N LYS A 173 -21.89 -13.16 -7.45
CA LYS A 173 -21.12 -11.99 -6.98
C LYS A 173 -20.05 -11.55 -7.97
N LEU A 174 -19.24 -12.50 -8.44
CA LEU A 174 -18.14 -12.22 -9.37
C LEU A 174 -18.71 -11.76 -10.72
N LYS A 175 -19.75 -12.43 -11.21
CA LYS A 175 -20.45 -12.08 -12.45
C LYS A 175 -21.01 -10.65 -12.39
N ALA A 176 -21.72 -10.30 -11.31
CA ALA A 176 -22.30 -8.98 -11.12
C ALA A 176 -21.25 -7.86 -11.12
N ILE A 177 -20.11 -8.05 -10.43
CA ILE A 177 -19.03 -7.06 -10.45
C ILE A 177 -18.44 -6.90 -11.85
N VAL A 178 -18.17 -8.01 -12.54
CA VAL A 178 -17.57 -7.95 -13.88
C VAL A 178 -18.51 -7.22 -14.85
N GLN A 179 -19.82 -7.51 -14.81
CA GLN A 179 -20.82 -6.83 -15.63
C GLN A 179 -20.89 -5.33 -15.30
N SER A 180 -21.07 -4.99 -14.02
CA SER A 180 -21.18 -3.60 -13.59
C SER A 180 -19.91 -2.78 -13.84
N GLN A 181 -18.73 -3.38 -13.72
CA GLN A 181 -17.46 -2.71 -14.01
C GLN A 181 -17.29 -2.43 -15.51
N LEU A 182 -17.77 -3.33 -16.38
CA LEU A 182 -17.77 -3.13 -17.83
C LEU A 182 -18.75 -2.03 -18.27
N GLU A 183 -19.88 -1.90 -17.56
CA GLU A 183 -20.88 -0.86 -17.81
C GLU A 183 -20.42 0.52 -17.33
N SER A 184 -19.75 0.58 -16.18
CA SER A 184 -19.30 1.85 -15.57
C SER A 184 -18.02 2.41 -16.19
N ASP A 185 -17.36 1.68 -17.09
CA ASP A 185 -16.03 1.97 -17.68
C ASP A 185 -14.94 2.33 -16.65
N ILE A 186 -15.08 1.82 -15.41
CA ILE A 186 -14.10 2.04 -14.35
C ILE A 186 -12.99 0.99 -14.49
N ALA A 187 -11.92 1.38 -15.16
CA ALA A 187 -10.77 0.52 -15.36
C ALA A 187 -9.85 0.48 -14.12
N SER A 188 -9.36 -0.72 -13.78
CA SER A 188 -8.20 -0.86 -12.91
C SER A 188 -6.96 -0.31 -13.61
N GLU A 189 -6.10 0.40 -12.88
CA GLU A 189 -4.83 0.91 -13.43
C GLU A 189 -3.88 -0.21 -13.90
N ARG A 190 -4.08 -1.44 -13.42
CA ARG A 190 -3.16 -2.57 -13.68
C ARG A 190 -3.42 -3.21 -15.03
N THR A 191 -4.68 -3.51 -15.31
CA THR A 191 -5.09 -4.28 -16.49
C THR A 191 -6.50 -3.91 -16.91
N LYS A 192 -6.70 -3.76 -18.22
CA LYS A 192 -8.04 -3.56 -18.79
C LYS A 192 -8.85 -4.84 -18.68
N LEU A 193 -10.09 -4.71 -18.21
CA LEU A 193 -11.03 -5.81 -18.13
C LEU A 193 -11.52 -6.17 -19.54
N SER A 194 -11.48 -7.45 -19.89
CA SER A 194 -12.00 -7.96 -21.16
C SER A 194 -13.43 -8.45 -20.98
N LYS A 195 -14.34 -8.05 -21.88
CA LYS A 195 -15.77 -8.44 -21.85
C LYS A 195 -15.98 -9.95 -21.85
N ARG A 196 -15.12 -10.70 -22.56
CA ARG A 196 -15.22 -12.16 -22.72
C ARG A 196 -13.83 -12.79 -22.83
N ILE A 197 -13.71 -14.03 -22.39
CA ILE A 197 -12.52 -14.87 -22.60
C ILE A 197 -12.73 -15.60 -23.94
N ALA A 198 -12.28 -14.96 -25.02
CA ALA A 198 -12.35 -15.51 -26.37
C ALA A 198 -10.98 -16.12 -26.76
N ILE A 199 -11.03 -17.35 -27.25
CA ILE A 199 -9.86 -18.10 -27.72
C ILE A 199 -10.16 -18.55 -29.15
N PRO A 200 -9.23 -18.37 -30.11
CA PRO A 200 -9.43 -18.88 -31.46
C PRO A 200 -9.57 -20.40 -31.45
N ALA A 201 -10.47 -20.94 -32.27
CA ALA A 201 -10.71 -22.36 -32.42
C ALA A 201 -9.58 -23.02 -33.25
N THR A 202 -9.04 -22.29 -34.23
CA THR A 202 -7.99 -22.73 -35.14
C THR A 202 -6.66 -22.02 -34.86
N ASN A 203 -5.55 -22.69 -35.17
CA ASN A 203 -4.21 -22.12 -35.17
C ASN A 203 -3.92 -21.46 -36.52
N SER A 204 -2.77 -20.79 -36.67
CA SER A 204 -2.31 -20.14 -37.91
C SER A 204 -2.25 -21.05 -39.14
N TRP A 205 -2.22 -22.38 -38.96
CA TRP A 205 -2.27 -23.37 -40.04
C TRP A 205 -3.67 -23.94 -40.31
N GLY A 206 -4.75 -23.32 -39.80
CA GLY A 206 -6.13 -23.80 -39.97
C GLY A 206 -6.49 -25.08 -39.20
N ARG A 207 -5.56 -25.64 -38.42
CA ARG A 207 -5.77 -26.82 -37.57
C ARG A 207 -6.43 -26.44 -36.24
N PRO A 208 -7.18 -27.34 -35.56
CA PRO A 208 -7.74 -27.04 -34.24
C PRO A 208 -6.65 -26.70 -33.22
N MET A 209 -6.95 -25.76 -32.33
CA MET A 209 -5.99 -25.26 -31.34
C MET A 209 -5.52 -26.36 -30.38
N PRO A 210 -4.20 -26.51 -30.15
CA PRO A 210 -3.68 -27.52 -29.23
C PRO A 210 -4.23 -27.33 -27.82
N ARG A 211 -4.72 -28.42 -27.19
CA ARG A 211 -5.37 -28.39 -25.86
C ARG A 211 -4.53 -27.74 -24.77
N LYS A 212 -3.22 -28.03 -24.74
CA LYS A 212 -2.27 -27.40 -23.78
C LYS A 212 -2.20 -25.88 -24.00
N ARG A 213 -2.24 -25.41 -25.24
CA ARG A 213 -2.23 -23.99 -25.59
C ARG A 213 -3.52 -23.32 -25.16
N VAL A 214 -4.67 -23.93 -25.45
CA VAL A 214 -5.98 -23.47 -24.98
C VAL A 214 -5.99 -23.33 -23.45
N LYS A 215 -5.56 -24.37 -22.73
CA LYS A 215 -5.45 -24.35 -21.25
C LYS A 215 -4.62 -23.16 -20.75
N ASN A 216 -3.46 -22.92 -21.34
CA ASN A 216 -2.56 -21.85 -20.93
C ASN A 216 -3.13 -20.47 -21.30
N MET A 217 -3.82 -20.34 -22.43
CA MET A 217 -4.52 -19.11 -22.82
C MET A 217 -5.66 -18.80 -21.86
N ILE A 218 -6.49 -19.79 -21.51
CA ILE A 218 -7.55 -19.64 -20.49
C ILE A 218 -6.95 -19.18 -19.18
N LYS A 219 -5.91 -19.86 -18.68
CA LYS A 219 -5.24 -19.48 -17.43
C LYS A 219 -4.74 -18.05 -17.48
N LYS A 220 -4.07 -17.64 -18.56
CA LYS A 220 -3.54 -16.28 -18.73
C LYS A 220 -4.64 -15.23 -18.81
N GLN A 221 -5.72 -15.50 -19.54
CA GLN A 221 -6.86 -14.58 -19.64
C GLN A 221 -7.62 -14.50 -18.32
N TYR A 222 -7.82 -15.63 -17.63
CA TYR A 222 -8.43 -15.68 -16.31
C TYR A 222 -7.60 -14.93 -15.26
N THR A 223 -6.27 -15.09 -15.22
CA THR A 223 -5.41 -14.32 -14.31
C THR A 223 -5.50 -12.83 -14.59
N LYS A 224 -5.54 -12.41 -15.87
CA LYS A 224 -5.73 -11.01 -16.25
C LYS A 224 -7.09 -10.46 -15.82
N LEU A 225 -8.14 -11.27 -15.95
CA LEU A 225 -9.49 -10.92 -15.52
C LEU A 225 -9.51 -10.71 -14.00
N ILE A 226 -9.02 -11.68 -13.22
CA ILE A 226 -8.93 -11.57 -11.76
C ILE A 226 -8.06 -10.38 -11.34
N ASP A 227 -6.97 -10.09 -12.06
CA ASP A 227 -6.13 -8.93 -11.82
C ASP A 227 -6.78 -7.58 -12.21
N ALA A 228 -7.74 -7.58 -13.13
CA ALA A 228 -8.48 -6.38 -13.53
C ALA A 228 -9.68 -6.06 -12.63
N ILE A 229 -10.26 -7.07 -11.96
CA ILE A 229 -11.43 -6.89 -11.09
C ILE A 229 -11.07 -6.00 -9.89
N LEU A 230 -11.95 -5.03 -9.64
CA LEU A 230 -11.97 -4.21 -8.43
C LEU A 230 -12.82 -4.92 -7.37
N THR A 231 -12.21 -5.25 -6.23
CA THR A 231 -12.89 -6.02 -5.18
C THR A 231 -13.90 -5.15 -4.42
N PRO A 232 -15.02 -5.70 -3.97
CA PRO A 232 -16.00 -4.94 -3.20
C PRO A 232 -15.44 -4.60 -1.83
N LEU A 233 -15.74 -3.41 -1.35
CA LEU A 233 -15.46 -2.97 0.01
C LEU A 233 -16.62 -3.37 0.92
N GLN A 234 -16.33 -3.59 2.21
CA GLN A 234 -17.38 -3.81 3.22
C GLN A 234 -18.22 -2.55 3.40
N GLU A 235 -19.52 -2.72 3.67
CA GLU A 235 -20.49 -1.62 3.73
C GLU A 235 -20.07 -0.49 4.69
N HIS A 236 -19.70 -0.82 5.93
CA HIS A 236 -19.28 0.19 6.91
C HIS A 236 -18.05 1.00 6.47
N GLN A 237 -17.09 0.35 5.81
CA GLN A 237 -15.87 1.01 5.33
C GLN A 237 -16.17 1.87 4.11
N TRP A 238 -17.10 1.42 3.27
CA TRP A 238 -17.55 2.16 2.10
C TRP A 238 -18.29 3.43 2.49
N LEU A 239 -19.23 3.34 3.45
CA LEU A 239 -19.94 4.50 3.99
C LEU A 239 -18.99 5.47 4.70
N HIS A 240 -18.03 4.96 5.48
CA HIS A 240 -17.01 5.80 6.11
C HIS A 240 -16.16 6.54 5.07
N LEU A 241 -15.67 5.84 4.04
CA LEU A 241 -14.90 6.45 2.95
C LEU A 241 -15.74 7.49 2.18
N GLN A 242 -17.02 7.20 1.93
CA GLN A 242 -17.95 8.16 1.33
C GLN A 242 -18.11 9.40 2.21
N GLY A 243 -18.30 9.24 3.52
CA GLY A 243 -18.40 10.34 4.47
C GLY A 243 -17.16 11.23 4.51
N LEU A 244 -15.97 10.62 4.47
CA LEU A 244 -14.69 11.34 4.36
C LEU A 244 -14.54 12.07 3.02
N ALA A 245 -14.91 11.41 1.92
CA ALA A 245 -14.76 11.94 0.57
C ALA A 245 -15.71 13.12 0.30
N THR A 246 -16.95 13.02 0.77
CA THR A 246 -17.97 14.10 0.74
C THR A 246 -17.67 15.21 1.74
N GLY A 247 -16.96 14.91 2.83
CA GLY A 247 -16.68 15.84 3.93
C GLY A 247 -17.77 15.91 4.98
N LYS A 248 -18.74 14.98 4.97
CA LYS A 248 -19.70 14.79 6.08
C LYS A 248 -18.97 14.43 7.38
N ILE A 249 -17.92 13.62 7.27
CA ILE A 249 -17.04 13.30 8.39
C ILE A 249 -15.88 14.30 8.38
N PRO A 250 -15.65 15.07 9.47
CA PRO A 250 -14.52 15.98 9.54
C PRO A 250 -13.20 15.20 9.59
N TRP A 251 -12.18 15.74 8.93
CA TRP A 251 -10.84 15.16 8.98
C TRP A 251 -10.10 15.62 10.24
N GLU A 252 -9.64 14.66 11.06
CA GLU A 252 -8.91 14.90 12.31
C GLU A 252 -7.52 15.56 12.13
N GLY A 253 -7.01 15.66 10.90
CA GLY A 253 -5.70 16.23 10.61
C GLY A 253 -4.54 15.24 10.77
N CYS A 254 -3.33 15.68 10.45
CA CYS A 254 -2.12 14.90 10.67
C CYS A 254 -1.67 15.01 12.14
N LYS A 255 -1.32 13.87 12.76
CA LYS A 255 -0.71 13.88 14.11
C LYS A 255 0.70 14.47 14.03
N PRO A 256 1.06 15.45 14.86
CA PRO A 256 2.40 16.03 14.85
C PRO A 256 3.45 15.00 15.28
N ARG A 257 4.63 15.07 14.67
CA ARG A 257 5.79 14.28 15.09
C ARG A 257 6.23 14.75 16.49
N ARG A 258 6.51 13.82 17.39
CA ARG A 258 7.17 14.17 18.67
C ARG A 258 8.54 14.76 18.38
N ARG A 259 8.84 15.94 18.92
CA ARG A 259 10.18 16.52 18.88
C ARG A 259 11.08 15.79 19.88
N ALA A 260 12.40 15.79 19.63
CA ALA A 260 13.35 15.39 20.66
C ALA A 260 13.20 16.33 21.88
N PRO A 261 13.57 15.89 23.10
CA PRO A 261 13.53 16.76 24.29
C PRO A 261 14.31 18.06 24.08
N ASP A 262 15.34 18.05 23.23
CA ASP A 262 16.18 19.21 22.91
C ASP A 262 15.59 20.12 21.81
N GLY A 263 14.33 19.92 21.43
CA GLY A 263 13.67 20.63 20.32
C GLY A 263 14.08 20.18 18.92
N ARG A 264 15.14 19.36 18.79
CA ARG A 264 15.64 18.82 17.51
C ARG A 264 14.59 17.92 16.83
N PRO A 265 14.42 18.00 15.50
CA PRO A 265 13.71 16.97 14.76
C PRO A 265 14.47 15.64 14.88
N LEU A 266 13.77 14.55 15.22
CA LEU A 266 14.38 13.22 15.42
C LEU A 266 15.03 12.62 14.15
N ALA A 267 14.69 13.15 12.98
CA ALA A 267 15.29 12.84 11.69
C ALA A 267 15.08 14.05 10.78
N LEU A 268 16.15 14.57 10.17
CA LEU A 268 16.04 15.53 9.08
C LEU A 268 15.75 14.78 7.77
N THR A 269 14.88 15.33 6.94
CA THR A 269 14.55 14.75 5.63
C THR A 269 15.59 15.16 4.59
N SER A 270 15.66 14.45 3.46
CA SER A 270 16.50 14.86 2.33
C SER A 270 16.14 16.26 1.83
N SER A 271 14.87 16.66 1.94
CA SER A 271 14.41 18.02 1.64
C SER A 271 14.89 19.05 2.66
N ASP A 272 15.07 18.67 3.92
CA ASP A 272 15.64 19.54 4.95
C ASP A 272 17.15 19.69 4.75
N LEU A 273 17.83 18.65 4.27
CA LEU A 273 19.23 18.71 3.88
C LEU A 273 19.46 19.60 2.66
N GLU A 274 18.69 19.47 1.58
CA GLU A 274 18.82 20.35 0.40
C GLU A 274 18.75 21.82 0.82
N LYS A 275 17.80 22.17 1.71
CA LYS A 275 17.66 23.52 2.24
C LYS A 275 18.84 23.96 3.10
N LEU A 276 19.46 23.05 3.87
CA LEU A 276 20.61 23.34 4.70
C LEU A 276 21.94 23.41 3.93
N VAL A 277 22.12 22.59 2.88
CA VAL A 277 23.31 22.56 2.01
C VAL A 277 23.41 23.84 1.19
N HIS A 278 22.28 24.37 0.72
CA HIS A 278 22.25 25.67 0.03
C HIS A 278 22.58 26.89 0.93
N ILE A 279 22.91 26.66 2.21
CA ILE A 279 23.32 27.70 3.17
C ILE A 279 24.82 27.62 3.46
N SER A 280 25.49 26.50 3.15
CA SER A 280 26.92 26.29 3.45
C SER A 280 27.89 26.73 2.36
N ASP A 281 27.41 27.07 1.16
CA ASP A 281 28.32 27.36 0.06
C ASP A 281 28.66 28.85 -0.04
N ASP A 282 29.77 29.21 0.60
CA ASP A 282 30.59 30.39 0.27
C ASP A 282 31.42 30.16 -1.02
N PHE A 283 31.30 28.98 -1.66
CA PHE A 283 31.92 28.70 -2.96
C PHE A 283 30.87 28.85 -4.06
N GLY A 284 30.95 29.98 -4.75
CA GLY A 284 30.06 30.31 -5.85
C GLY A 284 30.14 29.28 -6.97
N GLU A 285 29.03 28.57 -7.19
CA GLU A 285 28.42 28.44 -8.52
C GLU A 285 26.89 28.32 -8.35
N HIS A 286 26.19 29.25 -9.00
CA HIS A 286 24.75 29.38 -9.02
C HIS A 286 24.07 28.14 -9.60
N PHE A 287 23.20 27.46 -8.84
CA PHE A 287 22.08 26.73 -9.45
C PHE A 287 20.81 26.77 -8.57
N TYR A 288 19.82 27.55 -9.07
CA TYR A 288 18.38 27.54 -8.75
C TYR A 288 17.85 28.23 -7.47
N LEU A 289 18.23 29.47 -7.17
CA LEU A 289 17.40 30.39 -6.37
C LEU A 289 17.52 31.87 -6.83
N ASP A 290 17.22 32.18 -8.09
CA ASP A 290 17.00 33.57 -8.57
C ASP A 290 15.66 34.18 -8.08
N SER A 291 15.03 33.63 -7.05
CA SER A 291 13.73 34.12 -6.55
C SER A 291 13.78 34.72 -5.15
N PHE A 292 14.94 34.80 -4.50
CA PHE A 292 15.05 35.31 -3.13
C PHE A 292 16.29 36.17 -2.92
N SER A 293 16.34 37.31 -3.63
CA SER A 293 17.43 38.29 -3.60
C SER A 293 17.49 39.18 -2.35
N ASN A 294 16.78 38.85 -1.27
CA ASN A 294 16.66 39.72 -0.09
C ASN A 294 17.34 39.17 1.18
N CYS A 295 18.13 38.10 1.08
CA CYS A 295 18.87 37.58 2.23
C CYS A 295 20.15 38.41 2.43
N ASN A 296 20.25 39.13 3.55
CA ASN A 296 21.45 39.90 3.88
C ASN A 296 22.67 38.94 3.95
N PRO A 297 23.76 39.15 3.18
CA PRO A 297 24.89 38.22 3.14
C PRO A 297 25.58 38.06 4.51
N ALA A 298 25.49 39.09 5.36
CA ALA A 298 26.01 39.12 6.72
C ALA A 298 25.10 38.47 7.79
N ALA A 299 23.92 37.95 7.42
CA ALA A 299 22.99 37.32 8.35
C ALA A 299 23.56 36.02 8.94
N SER A 300 23.23 35.74 10.21
CA SER A 300 23.63 34.48 10.87
C SER A 300 23.07 33.26 10.12
N LYS A 301 23.76 32.10 10.20
CA LYS A 301 23.30 30.84 9.60
C LYS A 301 21.84 30.53 9.99
N LYS A 302 21.47 30.79 11.25
CA LYS A 302 20.11 30.67 11.78
C LYS A 302 19.12 31.59 11.08
N GLU A 303 19.47 32.84 10.84
CA GLU A 303 18.61 33.83 10.18
C GLU A 303 18.39 33.49 8.70
N LYS A 304 19.42 32.99 8.01
CA LYS A 304 19.32 32.48 6.63
C LYS A 304 18.39 31.27 6.55
N ILE A 305 18.50 30.33 7.49
CA ILE A 305 17.61 29.16 7.62
C ILE A 305 16.15 29.58 7.87
N LEU A 306 15.94 30.51 8.81
CA LEU A 306 14.60 31.01 9.14
C LEU A 306 13.98 31.82 8.00
N ALA A 307 14.78 32.56 7.23
CA ALA A 307 14.32 33.27 6.03
C ALA A 307 13.87 32.29 4.93
N LEU A 308 14.58 31.17 4.74
CA LEU A 308 14.18 30.09 3.83
C LEU A 308 12.91 29.35 4.29
N ALA A 309 12.68 29.29 5.60
CA ALA A 309 11.46 28.75 6.20
C ALA A 309 10.29 29.77 6.25
N GLY A 310 10.60 31.07 6.09
CA GLY A 310 9.74 32.21 6.39
C GLY A 310 8.71 32.59 5.33
N ASP A 311 8.77 32.00 4.13
CA ASP A 311 7.68 32.12 3.16
C ASP A 311 6.38 31.66 3.84
N GLU A 312 5.30 32.44 3.77
CA GLU A 312 4.03 32.15 4.47
C GLU A 312 3.43 30.78 4.10
N ARG A 313 3.94 30.16 3.03
CA ARG A 313 3.62 28.81 2.55
C ARG A 313 4.40 27.69 3.27
N ASN A 314 5.46 28.01 4.02
CA ASN A 314 6.45 27.09 4.60
C ASN A 314 6.61 27.18 6.14
N ARG A 315 5.80 27.99 6.85
CA ARG A 315 5.82 28.24 8.32
C ARG A 315 5.61 27.02 9.27
N GLY A 316 5.84 25.79 8.81
CA GLY A 316 5.56 24.57 9.59
C GLY A 316 6.76 23.79 10.10
N TYR A 317 7.98 24.08 9.63
CA TYR A 317 9.10 23.13 9.79
C TYR A 317 10.15 23.55 10.84
N TRP A 318 10.49 24.83 10.94
CA TRP A 318 11.55 25.34 11.83
C TRP A 318 10.98 26.52 12.61
N ALA A 319 11.07 26.48 13.93
CA ALA A 319 10.63 27.58 14.79
C ALA A 319 11.81 28.52 15.07
N ALA A 320 11.54 29.81 15.26
CA ALA A 320 12.57 30.79 15.65
C ALA A 320 13.29 30.38 16.96
N ASP A 321 12.60 29.60 17.79
CA ASP A 321 13.04 29.12 19.11
C ASP A 321 13.87 27.82 19.07
N ASP A 322 14.17 27.28 17.88
CA ASP A 322 14.93 26.03 17.76
C ASP A 322 16.42 26.25 18.09
N ALA A 323 16.77 26.13 19.38
CA ALA A 323 18.10 26.40 19.95
C ALA A 323 19.26 25.54 19.40
N TRP A 324 18.95 24.42 18.75
CA TRP A 324 19.96 23.53 18.17
C TRP A 324 20.59 24.07 16.87
N LEU A 325 19.97 25.07 16.23
CA LEU A 325 20.50 25.75 15.05
C LEU A 325 21.71 26.61 15.36
N ASP A 326 21.84 27.02 16.63
CA ASP A 326 22.96 27.80 17.13
C ASP A 326 24.18 26.90 17.48
N ASP A 327 23.98 25.59 17.62
CA ASP A 327 25.02 24.60 17.94
C ASP A 327 25.57 23.95 16.66
N LYS A 328 26.78 24.37 16.24
CA LYS A 328 27.44 23.88 15.02
C LYS A 328 27.64 22.36 15.03
N ASN A 329 28.02 21.79 16.17
CA ASN A 329 28.27 20.35 16.29
C ASN A 329 26.98 19.53 16.16
N ALA A 330 25.87 20.08 16.66
CA ALA A 330 24.55 19.47 16.52
C ALA A 330 24.09 19.42 15.07
N VAL A 331 24.31 20.52 14.34
CA VAL A 331 23.98 20.62 12.93
C VAL A 331 24.82 19.62 12.14
N ASP A 332 26.13 19.58 12.35
CA ASP A 332 27.05 18.68 11.64
C ASP A 332 26.77 17.20 11.95
N SER A 333 26.47 16.86 13.21
CA SER A 333 26.03 15.49 13.57
C SER A 333 24.70 15.11 12.92
N ALA A 334 23.75 16.05 12.84
CA ALA A 334 22.48 15.82 12.19
C ALA A 334 22.66 15.60 10.68
N PHE A 335 23.57 16.34 10.03
CA PHE A 335 23.99 16.10 8.65
C PHE A 335 24.57 14.70 8.44
N GLU A 336 25.50 14.28 9.30
CA GLU A 336 26.13 12.95 9.22
C GLU A 336 25.09 11.83 9.36
N THR A 337 24.16 11.94 10.31
CA THR A 337 23.12 10.90 10.50
C THR A 337 22.23 10.71 9.27
N VAL A 338 21.88 11.79 8.58
CA VAL A 338 21.07 11.69 7.36
C VAL A 338 21.90 11.19 6.19
N LEU A 339 23.15 11.65 6.05
CA LEU A 339 24.08 11.12 5.04
C LEU A 339 24.29 9.62 5.21
N GLU A 340 24.44 9.12 6.44
CA GLU A 340 24.52 7.68 6.71
C GLU A 340 23.25 6.93 6.33
N ASP A 341 22.07 7.48 6.64
CA ASP A 341 20.80 6.89 6.27
C ASP A 341 20.61 6.87 4.74
N GLU A 342 21.03 7.92 4.03
CA GLU A 342 21.02 7.99 2.57
C GLU A 342 22.05 7.05 1.92
N LEU A 343 23.26 6.95 2.47
CA LEU A 343 24.29 6.01 2.01
C LEU A 343 23.86 4.55 2.24
N ARG A 344 23.13 4.26 3.32
CA ARG A 344 22.53 2.94 3.59
C ARG A 344 21.36 2.64 2.65
N VAL A 345 20.61 3.65 2.22
CA VAL A 345 19.56 3.55 1.19
C VAL A 345 20.20 3.76 -0.18
N GLN A 346 21.08 2.83 -0.60
CA GLN A 346 21.70 2.84 -1.92
C GLN A 346 20.69 3.23 -3.02
N THR A 347 20.93 4.38 -3.65
CA THR A 347 20.15 5.13 -4.66
C THR A 347 19.58 6.45 -4.12
N LEU A 348 20.38 7.52 -4.25
CA LEU A 348 19.84 8.83 -4.59
C LEU A 348 18.79 8.61 -5.69
N ASN A 349 17.56 9.08 -5.47
CA ASN A 349 16.61 9.20 -6.55
C ASN A 349 17.21 10.20 -7.55
N LYS A 350 17.93 9.72 -8.58
CA LYS A 350 18.50 10.56 -9.66
C LYS A 350 17.41 11.32 -10.46
N ASN A 351 16.13 11.16 -10.09
CA ASN A 351 14.97 11.78 -10.70
C ASN A 351 14.37 12.93 -9.86
N ILE A 352 15.12 13.53 -8.92
CA ILE A 352 14.68 14.77 -8.27
C ILE A 352 14.92 15.93 -9.24
N LYS A 353 14.13 15.98 -10.33
CA LYS A 353 13.71 17.29 -10.84
C LYS A 353 12.78 17.84 -9.77
N GLY A 354 12.97 19.06 -9.30
CA GLY A 354 12.25 19.70 -8.17
C GLY A 354 10.71 19.87 -8.31
N LYS A 355 10.03 18.95 -9.02
CA LYS A 355 8.61 18.93 -9.34
C LYS A 355 7.76 18.08 -8.39
N ASP A 356 8.33 17.09 -7.71
CA ASP A 356 7.62 16.23 -6.75
C ASP A 356 7.93 16.66 -5.30
N ARG A 357 7.80 17.95 -4.98
CA ARG A 357 7.88 18.41 -3.58
C ARG A 357 6.72 17.82 -2.77
N GLY A 358 6.98 17.39 -1.54
CA GLY A 358 5.93 16.96 -0.61
C GLY A 358 4.87 18.05 -0.46
N HIS A 359 3.61 17.73 -0.75
CA HIS A 359 2.52 18.68 -0.60
C HIS A 359 2.12 18.80 0.86
N ARG A 360 1.85 20.02 1.35
CA ARG A 360 1.20 20.15 2.65
C ARG A 360 -0.12 19.39 2.66
N ILE A 361 -0.24 18.42 3.55
CA ILE A 361 -1.45 17.61 3.67
C ILE A 361 -2.55 18.52 4.23
N THR A 362 -3.50 18.86 3.37
CA THR A 362 -4.65 19.72 3.69
C THR A 362 -5.96 18.92 3.63
N PRO A 363 -7.04 19.37 4.31
CA PRO A 363 -8.32 18.67 4.26
C PRO A 363 -8.86 18.57 2.82
N ARG A 364 -8.59 19.60 1.99
CA ARG A 364 -8.98 19.62 0.58
C ARG A 364 -8.21 18.58 -0.24
N LEU A 365 -6.91 18.44 0.00
CA LEU A 365 -6.09 17.42 -0.65
C LEU A 365 -6.58 16.01 -0.29
N MET A 366 -6.75 15.74 1.00
CA MET A 366 -7.22 14.42 1.48
C MET A 366 -8.58 14.05 0.90
N ARG A 367 -9.55 14.97 0.89
CA ARG A 367 -10.86 14.76 0.24
C ARG A 367 -10.74 14.38 -1.23
N ARG A 368 -9.85 15.03 -1.99
CA ARG A 368 -9.60 14.67 -3.40
C ARG A 368 -9.01 13.27 -3.53
N LEU A 369 -8.09 12.89 -2.65
CA LEU A 369 -7.47 11.56 -2.67
C LEU A 369 -8.47 10.47 -2.30
N TRP A 370 -9.27 10.67 -1.25
CA TRP A 370 -10.35 9.77 -0.88
C TRP A 370 -11.39 9.65 -1.98
N MET A 371 -11.80 10.75 -2.63
CA MET A 371 -12.72 10.70 -3.78
C MET A 371 -12.15 9.87 -4.94
N ARG A 372 -10.84 9.98 -5.23
CA ARG A 372 -10.20 9.16 -6.27
C ARG A 372 -10.25 7.67 -5.92
N VAL A 373 -9.92 7.31 -4.68
CA VAL A 373 -9.98 5.90 -4.24
C VAL A 373 -11.42 5.39 -4.14
N PHE A 374 -12.35 6.23 -3.72
CA PHE A 374 -13.78 5.91 -3.59
C PHE A 374 -14.39 5.52 -4.94
N LYS A 375 -14.03 6.24 -6.03
CA LYS A 375 -14.42 5.88 -7.41
C LYS A 375 -14.03 4.45 -7.79
N GLU A 376 -12.91 3.96 -7.27
CA GLU A 376 -12.41 2.61 -7.54
C GLU A 376 -13.01 1.54 -6.60
N CYS A 377 -13.84 1.93 -5.62
CA CYS A 377 -14.39 1.03 -4.60
C CYS A 377 -15.88 0.72 -4.87
N PRO A 378 -16.20 -0.48 -5.40
CA PRO A 378 -17.58 -0.95 -5.44
C PRO A 378 -18.04 -1.44 -4.07
N MET A 379 -19.34 -1.39 -3.83
CA MET A 379 -20.05 -2.05 -2.73
C MET A 379 -21.05 -3.04 -3.31
N LEU A 380 -21.13 -4.24 -2.75
CA LEU A 380 -22.13 -5.25 -3.11
C LEU A 380 -23.26 -5.27 -2.07
N LYS A 381 -24.51 -5.25 -2.53
CA LYS A 381 -25.67 -5.59 -1.72
C LYS A 381 -26.52 -6.66 -2.42
N PRO A 382 -27.12 -7.60 -1.66
CA PRO A 382 -28.08 -8.53 -2.25
C PRO A 382 -29.28 -7.73 -2.77
N ASP A 383 -29.72 -8.04 -3.98
CA ASP A 383 -30.91 -7.43 -4.54
C ASP A 383 -32.14 -8.11 -3.93
N LYS A 384 -32.88 -7.37 -3.10
CA LYS A 384 -34.06 -7.91 -2.40
C LYS A 384 -35.23 -8.15 -3.37
N GLU A 385 -35.24 -7.49 -4.52
CA GLU A 385 -36.35 -7.51 -5.47
C GLU A 385 -36.16 -8.60 -6.55
N ALA A 386 -34.92 -8.82 -6.99
CA ALA A 386 -34.61 -9.77 -8.06
C ALA A 386 -34.37 -11.22 -7.59
N GLY A 387 -34.39 -11.50 -6.28
CA GLY A 387 -34.21 -12.84 -5.71
C GLY A 387 -32.77 -13.15 -5.25
N SER A 388 -32.57 -14.34 -4.65
CA SER A 388 -31.37 -14.67 -3.86
C SER A 388 -30.05 -14.71 -4.64
N ASN A 389 -30.08 -14.73 -5.98
CA ASN A 389 -28.90 -14.87 -6.83
C ASN A 389 -28.53 -13.60 -7.61
N HIS A 390 -29.18 -12.48 -7.30
CA HIS A 390 -28.89 -11.19 -7.92
C HIS A 390 -28.21 -10.25 -6.92
N TRP A 391 -27.12 -9.62 -7.39
CA TRP A 391 -26.33 -8.69 -6.59
C TRP A 391 -26.30 -7.34 -7.27
N LYS A 392 -26.66 -6.29 -6.52
CA LYS A 392 -26.58 -4.92 -6.97
C LYS A 392 -25.23 -4.33 -6.56
N VAL A 393 -24.52 -3.77 -7.54
CA VAL A 393 -23.21 -3.14 -7.34
C VAL A 393 -23.40 -1.63 -7.31
N PHE A 394 -22.88 -0.99 -6.27
CA PHE A 394 -22.85 0.47 -6.13
C PHE A 394 -21.42 0.96 -6.26
N TRP A 395 -21.18 1.90 -7.17
CA TRP A 395 -19.88 2.54 -7.36
C TRP A 395 -19.81 3.87 -6.64
N GLY A 396 -18.59 4.27 -6.24
CA GLY A 396 -18.37 5.55 -5.60
C GLY A 396 -18.46 6.72 -6.58
N GLY A 397 -19.63 7.34 -6.68
CA GLY A 397 -19.87 8.57 -7.46
C GLY A 397 -20.22 9.77 -6.59
N PRO A 398 -20.00 11.02 -7.07
CA PRO A 398 -20.41 12.24 -6.37
C PRO A 398 -21.94 12.29 -6.13
N GLU A 399 -22.72 11.62 -6.97
CA GLU A 399 -24.18 11.53 -6.92
C GLU A 399 -24.67 10.15 -6.43
N SER A 400 -23.87 9.46 -5.61
CA SER A 400 -24.38 8.26 -4.95
C SER A 400 -25.50 8.69 -3.99
N ASN A 401 -26.75 8.70 -4.50
CA ASN A 401 -27.98 9.00 -3.79
C ASN A 401 -28.08 8.07 -2.57
N VAL A 402 -27.67 8.60 -1.42
CA VAL A 402 -27.63 7.88 -0.13
C VAL A 402 -28.68 8.41 0.83
N ASP A 403 -29.59 9.27 0.37
CA ASP A 403 -30.75 9.73 1.16
C ASP A 403 -31.69 8.58 1.56
N THR A 404 -31.41 7.34 1.15
CA THR A 404 -32.11 6.10 1.55
C THR A 404 -31.38 5.24 2.58
N ILE A 405 -30.21 5.63 3.12
CA ILE A 405 -29.50 4.83 4.14
C ILE A 405 -29.69 5.47 5.52
N PRO A 406 -30.32 4.78 6.49
CA PRO A 406 -30.58 5.33 7.83
C PRO A 406 -29.30 5.78 8.52
N HIS A 407 -29.35 6.96 9.14
CA HIS A 407 -28.26 7.63 9.85
C HIS A 407 -27.69 6.87 11.08
N GLU A 408 -28.21 5.71 11.43
CA GLU A 408 -27.90 5.01 12.68
C GLU A 408 -26.53 4.31 12.73
N LEU A 409 -25.81 4.22 11.61
CA LEU A 409 -24.47 3.59 11.57
C LEU A 409 -23.29 4.54 11.86
N PHE A 410 -23.55 5.83 12.11
CA PHE A 410 -22.48 6.81 12.37
C PHE A 410 -21.89 6.75 13.79
N VAL A 411 -22.50 6.02 14.71
CA VAL A 411 -21.95 5.85 16.07
C VAL A 411 -21.09 4.60 16.09
N LEU A 412 -19.77 4.78 16.08
CA LEU A 412 -18.82 3.77 16.53
C LEU A 412 -19.18 3.41 17.98
N LYS A 413 -19.96 2.35 18.17
CA LYS A 413 -20.18 1.75 19.49
C LYS A 413 -18.82 1.19 19.91
N GLU A 414 -18.15 1.90 20.83
CA GLU A 414 -16.96 1.38 21.48
C GLU A 414 -17.26 -0.03 22.03
N PRO A 415 -16.32 -0.99 21.89
CA PRO A 415 -16.53 -2.31 22.44
C PRO A 415 -16.63 -2.18 23.96
N LYS A 416 -17.83 -2.46 24.51
CA LYS A 416 -18.03 -2.59 25.95
C LYS A 416 -17.01 -3.61 26.47
N GLU A 417 -16.13 -3.15 27.36
CA GLU A 417 -15.25 -4.02 28.14
C GLU A 417 -16.10 -5.07 28.87
N ASN A 418 -15.78 -6.34 28.64
CA ASN A 418 -16.35 -7.46 29.37
C ASN A 418 -15.87 -7.40 30.82
N GLN A 419 -16.59 -6.68 31.67
CA GLN A 419 -16.63 -6.97 33.10
C GLN A 419 -17.66 -8.09 33.32
N ASN A 420 -17.18 -9.33 33.42
CA ASN A 420 -17.79 -10.40 34.20
C ASN A 420 -16.88 -11.63 34.19
N ILE A 421 -15.98 -11.68 35.17
CA ILE A 421 -15.51 -12.93 35.74
C ILE A 421 -16.01 -12.90 37.18
N GLN A 422 -17.21 -13.46 37.38
CA GLN A 422 -17.67 -13.81 38.72
C GLN A 422 -17.03 -15.13 39.12
N VAL A 423 -16.41 -15.08 40.30
CA VAL A 423 -15.97 -16.21 41.11
C VAL A 423 -17.18 -17.07 41.45
N GLY A 424 -17.06 -18.36 41.19
CA GLY A 424 -17.94 -19.44 41.64
C GLY A 424 -17.11 -20.70 41.78
#